data_AF-A0A0D5ZBK1-F1
#
_entry.id   AF-A0A0D5ZBK1-F1
#
_cell.length_a   1.000
_cell.length_b   1.000
_cell.length_c   1.000
_cell.angle_alpha   90.00
_cell.angle_beta   90.00
_cell.angle_gamma   90.00
#
_symmetry.space_group_name_H-M   'P 1'
#
loop_
_entity.id
_entity.type
_entity.pdbx_description
1 polymer ?
#
loop_
_entity_poly.entity_id
_entity_poly.type
_entity_poly.pdbx_seq_one_letter_code
_entity_poly.pdbx_strand_id
1 'polypeptide(L)'
;VEYAAGPFALFFLAEYANIIMMNILTTILFFGAFHNPYMPELYTINFTVKTLILTTTFLWIRASYPRFRYDQLMHLLWKNFLPLTLALCMWHVSLPINTAGH
;
A
#
# COMPACT_ATOMS: atom_id res chain seq x y z
N VAL A 1 -15.32 24.03 -5.75
CA VAL A 1 -14.65 25.15 -5.03
C VAL A 1 -15.56 25.77 -3.96
N GLU A 2 -16.55 25.00 -3.47
CA GLU A 2 -17.69 25.52 -2.70
C GLU A 2 -17.71 25.02 -1.25
N TYR A 3 -16.61 24.44 -0.76
CA TYR A 3 -16.53 24.00 0.63
C TYR A 3 -16.06 25.13 1.54
N ALA A 4 -16.86 25.43 2.57
CA ALA A 4 -16.40 26.21 3.71
C ALA A 4 -15.14 25.58 4.33
N ALA A 5 -14.37 26.36 5.11
CA ALA A 5 -13.10 25.94 5.68
C ALA A 5 -13.17 24.62 6.50
N GLY A 6 -14.32 24.34 7.13
CA GLY A 6 -14.56 23.10 7.91
C GLY A 6 -14.58 21.83 7.05
N PRO A 7 -15.52 21.68 6.10
CA PRO A 7 -15.54 20.51 5.20
C PRO A 7 -14.26 20.32 4.38
N PHE A 8 -13.60 21.42 3.97
CA PHE A 8 -12.31 21.36 3.29
C PHE A 8 -11.24 20.69 4.16
N ALA A 9 -11.14 21.06 5.45
CA ALA A 9 -10.21 20.44 6.38
C ALA A 9 -10.47 18.93 6.56
N LEU A 10 -11.74 18.50 6.58
CA LEU A 10 -12.10 17.09 6.67
C LEU A 10 -11.66 16.28 5.44
N PHE A 11 -11.70 16.86 4.24
CA PHE A 11 -11.19 16.19 3.04
C PHE A 11 -9.67 15.96 3.10
N PHE A 12 -8.87 16.94 3.53
CA PHE A 12 -7.43 16.73 3.70
C PHE A 12 -7.14 15.69 4.78
N LEU A 13 -7.84 15.78 5.92
CA LEU A 13 -7.68 14.81 7.00
C LEU A 13 -7.99 13.40 6.51
N ALA A 14 -9.07 13.22 5.75
CA ALA A 14 -9.45 11.94 5.17
C ALA A 14 -8.43 11.44 4.13
N GLU A 15 -7.88 12.32 3.28
CA GLU A 15 -6.84 11.95 2.31
C GLU A 15 -5.58 11.44 3.02
N TYR A 16 -5.10 12.14 4.05
CA TYR A 16 -3.93 11.71 4.82
C TYR A 16 -4.20 10.44 5.64
N ALA A 17 -5.40 10.30 6.23
CA ALA A 17 -5.80 9.08 6.91
C ALA A 17 -5.80 7.88 5.96
N ASN A 18 -6.30 8.05 4.73
CA ASN A 18 -6.29 7.00 3.71
C ASN A 18 -4.86 6.61 3.30
N ILE A 19 -3.95 7.59 3.15
CA ILE A 19 -2.53 7.30 2.84
C ILE A 19 -1.92 6.45 3.96
N ILE A 20 -2.12 6.82 5.23
CA ILE A 20 -1.58 6.08 6.37
C ILE A 20 -2.20 4.68 6.44
N MET A 21 -3.52 4.55 6.25
CA MET A 21 -4.24 3.28 6.24
C MET A 21 -3.73 2.34 5.14
N MET A 22 -3.48 2.83 3.92
CA MET A 22 -2.96 2.00 2.83
C MET A 22 -1.52 1.53 3.10
N ASN A 23 -0.68 2.36 3.74
CA ASN A 23 0.66 1.96 4.17
C ASN A 23 0.63 0.92 5.30
N ILE A 24 -0.30 1.05 6.24
CA ILE A 24 -0.60 0.04 7.26
C ILE A 24 -0.96 -1.30 6.60
N LEU A 25 -1.91 -1.30 5.67
CA LEU A 25 -2.34 -2.51 4.95
C LEU A 25 -1.17 -3.16 4.22
N THR A 26 -0.36 -2.36 3.51
CA THR A 26 0.84 -2.83 2.80
C THR A 26 1.85 -3.48 3.75
N THR A 27 2.04 -2.91 4.94
CA THR A 27 2.95 -3.45 5.95
C THR A 27 2.46 -4.80 6.47
N ILE A 28 1.15 -4.95 6.70
CA ILE A 28 0.55 -6.21 7.16
C ILE A 28 0.70 -7.30 6.08
N LEU A 29 0.40 -6.98 4.83
CA LEU A 29 0.39 -7.95 3.73
C LEU A 29 1.80 -8.41 3.30
N PHE A 30 2.77 -7.51 3.24
CA PHE A 30 4.10 -7.81 2.68
C PHE A 30 5.23 -7.83 3.70
N PHE A 31 5.14 -7.03 4.77
CA PHE A 31 6.24 -6.81 5.72
C PHE A 31 5.91 -7.24 7.15
N GLY A 32 5.07 -8.28 7.29
CA GLY A 32 4.61 -8.81 8.58
C GLY A 32 5.69 -8.83 9.66
N ALA A 33 5.36 -8.31 10.84
CA ALA A 33 6.27 -8.26 11.97
C ALA A 33 6.19 -9.54 12.81
N PHE A 34 7.29 -9.90 13.47
CA PHE A 34 7.31 -11.04 14.38
C PHE A 34 6.37 -10.78 15.57
N HIS A 35 5.36 -11.63 15.71
CA HIS A 35 4.41 -11.54 16.82
C HIS A 35 4.84 -12.49 17.93
N ASN A 36 5.30 -11.91 19.06
CA ASN A 36 5.54 -12.66 20.28
C ASN A 36 4.32 -12.50 21.22
N PRO A 37 3.57 -13.58 21.54
CA PRO A 37 2.41 -13.50 22.43
C PRO A 37 2.72 -12.95 23.83
N TYR A 38 3.94 -13.16 24.32
CA TYR A 38 4.35 -12.70 25.64
C TYR A 38 4.71 -11.21 25.69
N MET A 39 5.04 -10.60 24.55
CA MET A 39 5.41 -9.18 24.44
C MET A 39 4.79 -8.55 23.18
N PRO A 40 3.49 -8.21 23.24
CA PRO A 40 2.78 -7.61 22.10
C PRO A 40 3.31 -6.21 21.74
N GLU A 41 3.93 -5.50 22.67
CA GLU A 41 4.50 -4.17 22.42
C GLU A 41 5.62 -4.20 21.38
N LEU A 42 6.42 -5.27 21.35
CA LEU A 42 7.50 -5.42 20.38
C LEU A 42 6.96 -5.51 18.94
N TYR A 43 5.81 -6.18 18.78
CA TYR A 43 5.11 -6.24 17.51
C TYR A 43 4.62 -4.84 17.10
N THR A 44 3.98 -4.11 18.01
CA THR A 44 3.48 -2.74 17.74
C THR A 44 4.61 -1.79 17.37
N ILE A 45 5.75 -1.85 18.06
CA ILE A 45 6.91 -0.99 17.76
C ILE A 45 7.49 -1.32 16.37
N ASN A 46 7.71 -2.61 16.07
CA ASN A 46 8.28 -3.01 14.78
C ASN A 46 7.32 -2.67 13.62
N PHE A 47 6.03 -2.91 13.82
CA PHE A 47 4.98 -2.54 12.89
C PHE A 47 4.92 -1.02 12.65
N THR A 48 4.92 -0.21 13.71
CA THR A 48 4.87 1.26 13.59
C THR A 48 6.12 1.85 12.93
N VAL A 49 7.30 1.31 13.21
CA VAL A 49 8.54 1.74 12.52
C VAL A 49 8.47 1.42 11.03
N LYS A 50 8.02 0.22 10.65
CA LYS A 50 7.87 -0.16 9.23
C LYS A 50 6.85 0.71 8.51
N THR A 51 5.71 1.02 9.13
CA THR A 51 4.70 1.92 8.54
C THR A 51 5.21 3.35 8.41
N LEU A 52 6.01 3.85 9.36
CA LEU A 52 6.66 5.16 9.28
C LEU A 52 7.68 5.24 8.13
N ILE A 53 8.46 4.19 7.91
CA ILE A 53 9.38 4.12 6.77
C ILE A 53 8.59 4.12 5.44
N LEU A 54 7.48 3.38 5.36
CA LEU A 54 6.63 3.38 4.15
C LEU A 54 5.93 4.72 3.91
N THR A 55 5.43 5.38 4.95
CA THR A 55 4.83 6.72 4.80
C THR A 55 5.88 7.74 4.38
N THR A 56 7.07 7.76 4.98
CA THR A 56 8.16 8.68 4.58
C THR A 56 8.62 8.45 3.15
N THR A 57 8.74 7.20 2.68
CA THR A 57 9.01 6.91 1.26
C THR A 57 7.89 7.40 0.34
N PHE A 58 6.61 7.30 0.73
CA PHE A 58 5.51 7.87 -0.05
C PHE A 58 5.62 9.40 -0.19
N LEU A 59 5.96 10.10 0.91
CA LEU A 59 6.22 11.54 0.86
C LEU A 59 7.42 11.87 -0.04
N TRP A 60 8.48 11.07 0.01
CA TRP A 60 9.67 11.27 -0.81
C TRP A 60 9.41 11.06 -2.31
N ILE A 61 8.64 10.04 -2.68
CA ILE A 61 8.19 9.79 -4.06
C ILE A 61 7.37 10.97 -4.57
N ARG A 62 6.44 11.48 -3.76
CA ARG A 62 5.64 12.66 -4.12
C ARG A 62 6.50 13.91 -4.34
N ALA A 63 7.60 14.08 -3.59
CA ALA A 63 8.52 15.20 -3.75
C ALA A 63 9.42 15.06 -4.99
N SER A 64 9.75 13.83 -5.39
CA SER A 64 10.73 13.55 -6.45
C SER A 64 10.12 13.42 -7.85
N TYR A 65 8.88 12.91 -7.97
CA TYR A 65 8.27 12.63 -9.27
C TYR A 65 7.27 13.70 -9.69
N PRO A 66 7.34 14.17 -10.96
CA PRO A 66 6.32 15.04 -11.53
C PRO A 66 5.00 14.29 -11.73
N ARG A 67 3.88 15.04 -11.72
CA ARG A 67 2.54 14.45 -11.86
C ARG A 67 2.37 13.81 -13.24
N PHE A 68 2.00 12.53 -13.27
CA PHE A 68 1.64 11.84 -14.52
C PHE A 68 0.30 12.33 -15.06
N ARG A 69 0.17 12.36 -16.40
CA ARG A 69 -1.11 12.65 -17.06
C ARG A 69 -2.07 11.48 -16.89
N TYR A 70 -3.37 11.75 -16.82
CA TYR A 70 -4.40 10.73 -16.67
C TYR A 70 -4.32 9.61 -17.72
N ASP A 71 -4.07 9.96 -18.99
CA ASP A 71 -3.93 8.97 -20.06
C ASP A 71 -2.75 8.01 -19.85
N GLN A 72 -1.64 8.53 -19.32
CA GLN A 72 -0.46 7.73 -19.03
C GLN A 72 -0.71 6.79 -17.84
N LEU A 73 -1.41 7.28 -16.81
CA LEU A 73 -1.84 6.46 -15.68
C LEU A 73 -2.75 5.32 -16.14
N MET A 74 -3.76 5.62 -16.97
CA MET A 74 -4.68 4.62 -17.51
C MET A 74 -3.95 3.61 -18.38
N HIS A 75 -3.04 4.05 -19.24
CA HIS A 75 -2.24 3.12 -20.05
C HIS A 75 -1.36 2.23 -19.16
N LEU A 76 -0.72 2.78 -18.12
CA LEU A 76 0.12 2.01 -17.20
C LEU A 76 -0.71 0.93 -16.48
N LEU A 77 -1.89 1.30 -15.95
CA LEU A 77 -2.75 0.37 -15.22
C LEU A 77 -3.29 -0.75 -16.11
N TRP A 78 -3.82 -0.39 -17.28
CA TRP A 78 -4.54 -1.33 -18.15
C TRP A 78 -3.64 -2.16 -19.04
N LYS A 79 -2.55 -1.61 -19.56
CA LYS A 79 -1.69 -2.37 -20.49
C LYS A 79 -0.48 -3.02 -19.83
N ASN A 80 -0.01 -2.49 -18.70
CA ASN A 80 1.17 -3.05 -18.03
C ASN A 80 0.78 -3.81 -16.76
N PHE A 81 0.09 -3.17 -15.82
CA PHE A 81 -0.23 -3.83 -14.54
C PHE A 81 -1.27 -4.94 -14.69
N LEU A 82 -2.34 -4.73 -15.47
CA LEU A 82 -3.42 -5.73 -15.59
C LEU A 82 -2.96 -7.07 -16.19
N PRO A 83 -2.19 -7.12 -17.30
CA PRO A 83 -1.70 -8.41 -17.80
C PRO A 83 -0.72 -9.08 -16.82
N LEU A 84 0.11 -8.28 -16.13
CA LEU A 84 1.07 -8.79 -15.16
C LEU A 84 0.38 -9.39 -13.93
N THR A 85 -0.66 -8.73 -13.39
CA THR A 85 -1.41 -9.25 -12.23
C THR A 85 -2.17 -10.52 -12.58
N LEU A 86 -2.74 -10.62 -13.78
CA LEU A 86 -3.37 -11.85 -14.27
C LEU A 86 -2.37 -13.01 -14.38
N ALA A 87 -1.18 -12.75 -14.93
CA ALA A 87 -0.12 -13.75 -15.01
C ALA A 87 0.34 -14.22 -13.61
N LEU A 88 0.57 -13.29 -12.69
CA LEU A 88 0.95 -13.59 -11.30
C LEU A 88 -0.15 -14.32 -10.54
N CYS A 89 -1.42 -14.02 -10.81
CA CYS A 89 -2.57 -14.69 -10.20
C CYS A 89 -2.62 -16.16 -10.62
N MET A 90 -2.54 -16.45 -11.93
CA MET A 90 -2.50 -17.83 -12.43
C MET A 90 -1.30 -18.60 -11.83
N TRP A 91 -0.14 -17.95 -11.75
CA TRP A 91 1.04 -18.53 -11.13
C TRP A 91 0.82 -18.88 -9.65
N HIS A 92 0.32 -17.93 -8.83
CA HIS A 92 0.08 -18.15 -7.41
C HIS A 92 -1.00 -19.21 -7.13
N VAL A 93 -1.95 -19.43 -8.04
CA VAL A 93 -2.92 -20.53 -7.94
C VAL A 93 -2.23 -21.87 -8.25
N SER A 94 -1.40 -21.92 -9.30
CA SER A 94 -0.76 -23.17 -9.74
C SER A 94 0.34 -23.67 -8.79
N LEU A 95 1.08 -22.75 -8.16
CA LEU A 95 2.30 -23.09 -7.41
C LEU A 95 2.01 -23.93 -6.15
N PRO A 96 1.04 -23.58 -5.28
CA PRO A 96 0.67 -24.39 -4.13
C PRO A 96 0.17 -25.78 -4.53
N ILE A 97 -0.59 -25.89 -5.62
CA ILE A 97 -1.13 -27.16 -6.12
C ILE A 97 0.01 -28.08 -6.55
N ASN A 98 1.00 -27.55 -7.26
CA ASN A 98 2.17 -28.31 -7.70
C ASN A 98 3.05 -28.75 -6.50
N THR A 99 3.23 -27.89 -5.50
CA THR A 99 4.02 -28.23 -4.30
C THR A 99 3.30 -29.16 -3.31
N ALA A 100 1.96 -29.20 -3.34
CA ALA A 100 1.15 -30.08 -2.47
C ALA A 100 0.94 -31.49 -3.06
N GLY A 101 1.29 -31.69 -4.34
CA GLY A 101 1.19 -32.98 -5.03
C GLY A 101 2.35 -33.97 -4.77
N HIS A 102 3.25 -33.67 -3.82
CA HIS A 102 4.35 -34.53 -3.37
C HIS A 102 4.18 -34.94 -1.91
#